data_AF-A0A7U9SXI1-F1
#
_entry.id   AF-A0A7U9SXI1-F1
#
_cell.length_a   1.000
_cell.length_b   1.000
_cell.length_c   1.000
_cell.angle_alpha   90.00
_cell.angle_beta   90.00
_cell.angle_gamma   90.00
#
_symmetry.space_group_name_H-M   'P 1'
#
loop_
_entity.id
_entity.type
_entity.pdbx_description
1 polymer ?
#
loop_
_entity_poly.entity_id
_entity_poly.type
_entity_poly.pdbx_seq_one_letter_code
_entity_poly.pdbx_strand_id
1 'polypeptide(L)'
;MLLSPSANRAKSWTCEHCENWEKKEESFCLKCFWAYPEDYEHVAGRIEKVISIVFTGDEIEDFNKLIELSGEKTAQETIKKILHEYL
;
A
#
# COMPACT_ATOMS: atom_id res chain seq x y z
N MET A 1 15.11 -3.52 -5.36
CA MET A 1 14.08 -4.51 -4.97
C MET A 1 13.26 -4.89 -6.20
N LEU A 2 13.16 -6.18 -6.56
CA LEU A 2 12.25 -6.63 -7.61
C LEU A 2 10.85 -6.77 -6.97
N LEU A 3 9.89 -5.99 -7.48
CA LEU A 3 8.49 -6.11 -7.06
C LEU A 3 7.96 -7.49 -7.45
N SER A 4 7.03 -8.04 -6.65
CA SER A 4 6.28 -9.23 -7.06
C SER A 4 5.49 -8.95 -8.36
N PRO A 5 5.08 -9.97 -9.13
CA PRO A 5 4.28 -9.76 -10.33
C PRO A 5 3.01 -8.92 -10.09
N SER A 6 2.34 -9.14 -8.96
CA SER A 6 1.17 -8.36 -8.55
C SER A 6 1.51 -6.90 -8.27
N ALA A 7 2.63 -6.66 -7.59
CA ALA A 7 3.11 -5.31 -7.30
C ALA A 7 3.57 -4.57 -8.56
N ASN A 8 4.18 -5.27 -9.53
CA ASN A 8 4.50 -4.68 -10.83
C ASN A 8 3.25 -4.27 -11.62
N ARG A 9 2.19 -5.11 -11.61
CA ARG A 9 0.91 -4.74 -12.26
C ARG A 9 0.29 -3.51 -11.60
N ALA A 10 0.28 -3.47 -10.27
CA ALA A 10 -0.21 -2.33 -9.51
C ALA A 10 0.61 -1.06 -9.81
N LYS A 11 1.94 -1.16 -9.90
CA LYS A 11 2.82 -0.08 -10.35
C LYS A 11 2.45 0.42 -11.74
N SER A 12 2.34 -0.46 -12.73
CA SER A 12 2.02 -0.06 -14.12
C SER A 12 0.73 0.75 -14.18
N TRP A 13 -0.35 0.23 -13.60
CA TRP A 13 -1.62 0.95 -13.53
C TRP A 13 -1.48 2.29 -12.80
N THR A 14 -0.82 2.29 -11.64
CA THR A 14 -0.65 3.52 -10.85
C THR A 14 0.15 4.58 -11.60
N CYS A 15 1.20 4.18 -12.32
CA CYS A 15 2.03 5.08 -13.11
C CYS A 15 1.26 5.63 -14.32
N GLU A 16 0.49 4.81 -15.03
CA GLU A 16 -0.35 5.24 -16.17
C GLU A 16 -1.39 6.30 -15.76
N HIS A 17 -1.81 6.28 -14.50
CA HIS A 17 -2.77 7.23 -13.92
C HIS A 17 -2.14 8.33 -13.06
N CYS A 18 -0.80 8.42 -13.03
CA CYS A 18 -0.09 9.44 -12.28
C CYS A 18 0.08 10.72 -13.10
N GLU A 19 -0.05 11.89 -12.49
CA GLU A 19 0.22 13.17 -13.16
C GLU A 19 1.64 13.27 -13.74
N ASN A 20 2.61 12.58 -13.13
CA ASN A 20 3.99 12.60 -13.59
C ASN A 20 4.24 11.65 -14.78
N TRP A 21 3.23 10.90 -15.23
CA TRP A 21 3.30 10.11 -16.45
C TRP A 21 3.57 11.00 -17.68
N GLU A 22 2.93 12.16 -17.72
CA GLU A 22 3.11 13.14 -18.80
C GLU A 22 4.34 14.02 -18.57
N LYS A 23 4.53 14.52 -17.33
CA LYS A 23 5.62 15.44 -16.97
C LYS A 23 6.99 14.78 -17.00
N LYS A 24 7.07 13.49 -16.64
CA LYS A 24 8.29 12.65 -16.64
C LYS A 24 9.44 13.25 -15.80
N GLU A 25 9.10 13.89 -14.69
CA GLU A 25 10.10 14.44 -13.76
C GLU A 25 10.72 13.32 -12.94
N GLU A 26 12.02 13.08 -13.12
CA GLU A 26 12.73 12.01 -12.43
C GLU A 26 12.67 12.19 -10.91
N SER A 27 12.97 13.39 -10.41
CA SER A 27 12.98 13.71 -8.98
C SER A 27 11.66 13.42 -8.27
N PHE A 28 10.53 13.57 -8.98
CA PHE A 28 9.21 13.18 -8.50
C PHE A 28 9.09 11.65 -8.42
N CYS A 29 9.46 10.94 -9.48
CA CYS A 29 9.43 9.48 -9.48
C CYS A 29 10.31 8.88 -8.37
N LEU A 30 11.49 9.45 -8.12
CA LEU A 30 12.40 8.99 -7.05
C LEU A 30 11.78 9.14 -5.64
N LYS A 31 10.77 9.99 -5.46
CA LYS A 31 10.04 10.17 -4.19
C LYS A 31 8.73 9.37 -4.12
N CYS A 32 8.44 8.55 -5.14
CA CYS A 32 7.23 7.74 -5.21
C CYS A 32 7.45 6.35 -4.59
N PHE A 33 6.42 5.81 -3.93
CA PHE A 33 6.42 4.45 -3.39
C PHE A 33 6.89 3.39 -4.38
N TRP A 34 6.51 3.51 -5.65
CA TRP A 34 6.87 2.54 -6.69
C TRP A 34 8.32 2.61 -7.18
N ALA A 35 9.08 3.62 -6.77
CA ALA A 35 10.51 3.72 -7.02
C ALA A 35 11.32 3.26 -5.80
N TYR A 36 11.01 3.83 -4.63
CA TYR A 36 11.71 3.53 -3.37
C TYR A 36 10.69 3.34 -2.22
N PRO A 37 10.10 2.14 -2.07
CA PRO A 37 9.15 1.83 -1.01
C PRO A 37 9.66 2.10 0.42
N GLU A 38 10.98 2.07 0.60
CA GLU A 38 11.66 2.30 1.87
C GLU A 38 11.70 3.79 2.29
N ASP A 39 11.68 4.71 1.32
CA ASP A 39 11.86 6.14 1.56
C ASP A 39 11.14 6.98 0.50
N TYR A 40 9.80 6.89 0.51
CA TYR A 40 8.94 7.63 -0.40
C TYR A 40 8.13 8.68 0.36
N GLU A 41 7.72 9.73 -0.34
CA GLU A 41 6.86 10.79 0.20
C GLU A 41 5.41 10.65 -0.26
N HIS A 42 5.17 9.99 -1.39
CA HIS A 42 3.85 9.91 -2.00
C HIS A 42 3.61 8.61 -2.76
N VAL A 43 2.34 8.35 -3.10
CA VAL A 43 1.92 7.35 -4.08
C VAL A 43 1.24 8.09 -5.22
N ALA A 44 1.86 8.10 -6.40
CA ALA A 44 1.29 8.76 -7.59
C ALA A 44 0.86 10.24 -7.41
N GLY A 45 1.63 11.03 -6.66
CA GLY A 45 1.33 12.42 -6.35
C GLY A 45 0.42 12.63 -5.13
N ARG A 46 -0.13 11.55 -4.57
CA ARG A 46 -0.98 11.62 -3.36
C ARG A 46 -0.14 11.40 -2.12
N ILE A 47 -0.37 12.24 -1.10
CA ILE A 47 0.24 12.10 0.23
C ILE A 47 -0.43 10.91 0.93
N GLU A 48 0.06 9.72 0.59
CA GLU A 48 -0.46 8.44 1.05
C GLU A 48 0.70 7.59 1.54
N LYS A 49 0.46 6.80 2.58
CA LYS A 49 1.39 5.79 3.06
C LYS A 49 0.71 4.42 2.99
N VAL A 50 1.40 3.48 2.37
CA VAL A 50 0.95 2.11 2.14
C VAL A 50 1.80 1.17 2.98
N ILE A 51 1.10 0.31 3.73
CA ILE A 51 1.68 -0.85 4.40
C ILE A 51 0.99 -2.07 3.79
N SER A 52 1.77 -3.04 3.33
CA SER A 52 1.26 -4.34 2.90
C SER A 52 1.40 -5.31 4.06
N ILE A 53 0.28 -5.85 4.52
CA ILE A 53 0.22 -6.87 5.57
C ILE A 53 -0.12 -8.19 4.89
N VAL A 54 0.71 -9.21 5.12
CA VAL A 54 0.49 -10.56 4.60
C VAL A 54 0.38 -11.48 5.80
N PHE A 55 -0.75 -12.18 5.91
CA PHE A 55 -0.98 -13.20 6.94
C PHE A 55 -0.56 -14.55 6.36
N THR A 56 0.26 -15.30 7.09
CA THR A 56 0.78 -16.61 6.65
C THR A 56 0.69 -17.65 7.77
N GLY A 57 0.62 -18.92 7.42
CA GLY A 57 0.64 -20.01 8.41
C GLY A 57 -0.52 -19.92 9.41
N ASP A 58 -0.19 -19.82 10.69
CA ASP A 58 -1.10 -19.69 11.82
C ASP A 58 -1.83 -18.34 11.87
N GLU A 59 -1.25 -17.29 11.28
CA GLU A 59 -1.86 -15.95 11.22
C GLU A 59 -3.13 -15.90 10.35
N ILE A 60 -3.39 -16.95 9.55
CA ILE A 60 -4.62 -17.07 8.75
C ILE A 60 -5.86 -17.13 9.65
N GLU A 61 -5.77 -17.74 10.84
CA GLU A 61 -6.88 -17.74 11.79
C GLU A 61 -7.18 -16.34 12.32
N ASP A 62 -6.15 -15.53 12.54
CA ASP A 62 -6.31 -14.15 13.00
C ASP A 62 -6.90 -13.26 11.91
N PHE A 63 -6.51 -13.48 10.65
CA PHE A 63 -7.15 -12.83 9.51
C PHE A 63 -8.65 -13.17 9.45
N ASN A 64 -9.01 -14.46 9.57
CA ASN A 64 -10.42 -14.87 9.51
C ASN A 64 -11.24 -14.23 10.65
N LYS A 65 -10.72 -14.23 11.89
CA LYS A 65 -11.36 -13.55 13.02
C LYS A 65 -11.52 -12.06 12.79
N LEU A 66 -10.51 -11.39 12.23
CA LEU A 66 -10.60 -9.98 11.87
C LEU A 66 -11.76 -9.75 10.90
N ILE A 67 -11.86 -10.57 9.85
CA ILE A 67 -12.91 -10.46 8.84
C ILE A 67 -14.30 -10.74 9.45
N GLU A 68 -14.43 -11.69 10.38
CA GLU A 68 -15.68 -11.93 11.09
C GLU A 68 -16.10 -10.75 11.98
N LEU A 69 -15.14 -10.10 12.65
CA LEU A 69 -15.40 -8.97 13.54
C LEU A 69 -15.74 -7.68 12.79
N SER A 70 -15.03 -7.40 11.69
CA SER A 70 -15.20 -6.14 10.96
C SER A 70 -16.11 -6.28 9.74
N GLY A 71 -16.00 -7.39 9.00
CA GLY A 71 -16.33 -7.47 7.57
C GLY A 71 -15.11 -7.18 6.68
N GLU A 72 -15.13 -7.62 5.42
CA GLU A 72 -13.98 -7.47 4.49
C GLU A 72 -13.59 -6.01 4.20
N LYS A 73 -14.58 -5.15 3.92
CA LYS A 73 -14.34 -3.74 3.54
C LYS A 73 -13.82 -2.88 4.68
N THR A 74 -14.12 -3.29 5.90
CA THR A 74 -13.89 -2.57 7.15
C THR A 74 -12.68 -3.11 7.90
N ALA A 75 -12.13 -4.26 7.52
CA ALA A 75 -10.93 -4.83 8.16
C ALA A 75 -9.75 -3.85 8.17
N GLN A 76 -9.54 -3.14 7.06
CA GLN A 76 -8.49 -2.11 6.99
C GLN A 76 -8.79 -0.92 7.92
N GLU A 77 -10.05 -0.52 8.06
CA GLU A 77 -10.45 0.56 8.97
C GLU A 77 -10.29 0.12 10.43
N THR A 78 -10.65 -1.12 10.76
CA THR A 78 -10.45 -1.71 12.07
C THR A 78 -8.97 -1.78 12.44
N ILE A 79 -8.09 -2.20 11.52
CA ILE A 79 -6.64 -2.18 11.76
C ILE A 79 -6.15 -0.75 12.03
N LYS A 80 -6.56 0.22 11.20
CA LYS A 80 -6.20 1.64 11.41
C LYS A 80 -6.67 2.16 12.75
N LYS A 81 -7.88 1.77 13.18
CA LYS A 81 -8.45 2.14 14.47
C LYS A 81 -7.63 1.55 15.63
N ILE A 82 -7.32 0.25 15.59
CA ILE A 82 -6.50 -0.42 16.61
C ILE A 82 -5.13 0.26 16.73
N LEU A 83 -4.48 0.57 15.59
CA LEU A 83 -3.20 1.28 15.60
C LEU A 83 -3.31 2.68 16.21
N HIS A 84 -4.40 3.41 15.93
CA HIS A 84 -4.65 4.73 16.50
C HIS A 84 -4.94 4.69 18.01
N GLU A 85 -5.57 3.63 18.51
CA GLU A 85 -5.85 3.46 19.94
C GLU A 85 -4.62 2.99 20.72
N TYR A 86 -3.68 2.30 20.07
CA TYR A 86 -2.47 1.77 20.68
C TYR A 86 -1.33 2.78 20.81
N LEU A 87 -1.24 3.73 19.87
CA LEU A 87 -0.18 4.77 19.81
C LEU A 87 -0.60 6.07 20.50
#